data_AF-A0A382BR28-F1
#
_entry.id   AF-A0A382BR28-F1
#
_cell.length_a   1.000
_cell.length_b   1.000
_cell.length_c   1.000
_cell.angle_alpha   90.00
_cell.angle_beta   90.00
_cell.angle_gamma   90.00
#
_symmetry.space_group_name_H-M   'P 1'
#
loop_
_entity.id
_entity.type
_entity.pdbx_description
1 polymer ?
#
loop_
_entity_poly.entity_id
_entity_poly.type
_entity_poly.pdbx_seq_one_letter_code
_entity_poly.pdbx_strand_id
1 'polypeptide(L)'
;MRPALRIITLLTSAFPVWVLVCGSLALLHPALFTWFSGPLITAGLGVIMLSMGMTLGFEDFRRVARERQRILPGVLLQYTIMPALGWSLGYLLSLPTPFAVGLVLVSCCPGGTASNVISYLAKANVALSVTMTAVSTLLAALMTPTLTALLVGNRIDVSAAGLFLDTVQVVILPVAFGALLKWRFPRVVEPILPIAPLVAVLTITLIVASVVGAGREQILEAGVRLLVAVFGLHLLGFLFGYLAGKAALGHEISARTVAIEVGMQNSGLGVVLARGNFANPLVAIPSAISTVAHSLIGSLAAAWWSRSTADAPRKI
;
A
#
# COMPACT_ATOMS: atom_id res chain seq x y z
N MET A 1 8.23 -28.21 2.19
CA MET A 1 6.96 -27.47 2.05
C MET A 1 5.96 -28.32 1.29
N ARG A 2 4.73 -28.46 1.80
CA ARG A 2 3.65 -29.19 1.11
C ARG A 2 3.42 -28.57 -0.29
N PRO A 3 3.17 -29.34 -1.35
CA PRO A 3 3.05 -28.83 -2.73
C PRO A 3 2.02 -27.71 -2.87
N ALA A 4 0.88 -27.79 -2.15
CA ALA A 4 -0.14 -26.74 -2.13
C ALA A 4 0.38 -25.36 -1.67
N LEU A 5 1.26 -25.30 -0.67
CA LEU A 5 1.82 -24.05 -0.16
C LEU A 5 2.78 -23.38 -1.16
N ARG A 6 3.47 -24.19 -1.98
CA ARG A 6 4.30 -23.67 -3.07
C ARG A 6 3.44 -22.99 -4.14
N ILE A 7 2.31 -23.60 -4.49
CA ILE A 7 1.37 -23.02 -5.46
C ILE A 7 0.80 -21.70 -4.93
N ILE A 8 0.35 -21.65 -3.68
CA ILE A 8 -0.18 -20.41 -3.09
C ILE A 8 0.88 -19.30 -3.09
N THR A 9 2.12 -19.63 -2.73
CA THR A 9 3.24 -18.67 -2.74
C THR A 9 3.51 -18.17 -4.15
N LEU A 10 3.52 -19.07 -5.14
CA LEU A 10 3.71 -18.72 -6.55
C LEU A 10 2.61 -17.77 -7.03
N LEU A 11 1.34 -18.11 -6.80
CA LEU A 11 0.19 -17.28 -7.18
C LEU A 11 0.21 -15.91 -6.49
N THR A 12 0.63 -15.86 -5.23
CA THR A 12 0.79 -14.60 -4.48
C THR A 12 1.93 -13.76 -5.06
N SER A 13 3.06 -14.39 -5.40
CA SER A 13 4.21 -13.70 -6.02
C SER A 13 3.93 -13.21 -7.44
N ALA A 14 2.93 -13.78 -8.12
CA ALA A 14 2.41 -13.31 -9.40
C ALA A 14 1.52 -12.04 -9.27
N PHE A 15 1.44 -11.43 -8.08
CA PHE A 15 0.76 -10.16 -7.82
C PHE A 15 0.89 -9.09 -8.93
N PRO A 16 2.09 -8.68 -9.39
CA PRO A 16 2.21 -7.68 -10.45
C PRO A 16 1.58 -8.14 -11.77
N VAL A 17 1.59 -9.44 -12.07
CA VAL A 17 1.00 -10.01 -13.27
C VAL A 17 -0.53 -9.94 -13.18
N TRP A 18 -1.11 -10.32 -12.05
CA TRP A 18 -2.56 -10.22 -11.83
C TRP A 18 -3.06 -8.78 -12.01
N VAL A 19 -2.40 -7.83 -11.35
CA VAL A 19 -2.79 -6.42 -11.40
C VAL A 19 -2.63 -5.84 -12.80
N LEU A 20 -1.53 -6.15 -13.51
CA LEU A 20 -1.31 -5.72 -14.88
C LEU A 20 -2.36 -6.28 -15.85
N VAL A 21 -2.59 -7.60 -15.81
CA VAL A 21 -3.50 -8.28 -16.73
C VAL A 21 -4.92 -7.81 -16.49
N CYS A 22 -5.40 -7.85 -15.24
CA CYS A 22 -6.76 -7.41 -14.93
C CYS A 22 -6.96 -5.91 -15.13
N GLY A 23 -5.96 -5.07 -14.83
CA GLY A 23 -6.00 -3.63 -15.12
C GLY A 23 -6.07 -3.34 -16.62
N SER A 24 -5.29 -4.06 -17.44
CA SER A 24 -5.32 -3.93 -18.90
C SER A 24 -6.65 -4.42 -19.47
N LEU A 25 -7.15 -5.57 -19.01
CA LEU A 25 -8.47 -6.08 -19.38
C LEU A 25 -9.59 -5.13 -18.98
N ALA A 26 -9.47 -4.44 -17.84
CA ALA A 26 -10.44 -3.44 -17.44
C ALA A 26 -10.45 -2.20 -18.36
N LEU A 27 -9.32 -1.81 -18.93
CA LEU A 27 -9.25 -0.76 -19.94
C LEU A 27 -9.85 -1.20 -21.29
N LEU A 28 -9.75 -2.47 -21.64
CA LEU A 28 -10.28 -3.00 -22.90
C LEU A 28 -11.77 -3.37 -22.81
N HIS A 29 -12.18 -3.96 -21.69
CA HIS A 29 -13.52 -4.49 -21.43
C HIS A 29 -14.00 -4.14 -20.01
N PRO A 30 -14.37 -2.88 -19.74
CA PRO A 30 -14.76 -2.40 -18.40
C PRO A 30 -15.83 -3.23 -17.70
N ALA A 31 -16.83 -3.72 -18.46
CA ALA A 31 -17.97 -4.47 -17.95
C ALA A 31 -17.58 -5.75 -17.18
N LEU A 32 -16.37 -6.28 -17.41
CA LEU A 32 -15.86 -7.45 -16.69
C LEU A 32 -15.64 -7.19 -15.18
N PHE A 33 -15.43 -5.94 -14.76
CA PHE A 33 -15.00 -5.62 -13.39
C PHE A 33 -15.82 -4.52 -12.72
N THR A 34 -16.53 -3.67 -13.45
CA THR A 34 -17.29 -2.54 -12.88
C THR A 34 -18.45 -2.95 -11.97
N TRP A 35 -18.87 -4.22 -12.01
CA TRP A 35 -19.81 -4.79 -11.05
C TRP A 35 -19.27 -4.80 -9.62
N PHE A 36 -17.95 -4.87 -9.43
CA PHE A 36 -17.31 -4.83 -8.12
C PHE A 36 -17.13 -3.38 -7.67
N SER A 37 -18.22 -2.73 -7.25
CA SER A 37 -18.26 -1.29 -6.97
C SER A 37 -18.91 -0.96 -5.62
N GLY A 38 -18.83 0.31 -5.23
CA GLY A 38 -19.42 0.84 -4.00
C GLY A 38 -19.09 0.00 -2.75
N PRO A 39 -20.10 -0.52 -2.02
CA PRO A 39 -19.88 -1.30 -0.80
C PRO A 39 -18.98 -2.52 -0.95
N LEU A 40 -18.92 -3.15 -2.13
CA LEU A 40 -18.06 -4.31 -2.36
C LEU A 40 -16.58 -3.96 -2.29
N ILE A 41 -16.19 -2.77 -2.75
CA ILE A 41 -14.81 -2.28 -2.64
C ILE A 41 -14.45 -2.06 -1.17
N THR A 42 -15.33 -1.41 -0.41
CA THR A 42 -15.14 -1.17 1.03
C THR A 42 -15.04 -2.48 1.81
N ALA A 43 -15.93 -3.43 1.53
CA ALA A 43 -15.90 -4.77 2.13
C ALA A 43 -14.62 -5.53 1.74
N GLY A 44 -14.23 -5.47 0.47
CA GLY A 44 -12.99 -6.06 -0.02
C GLY A 44 -11.75 -5.50 0.69
N LEU A 45 -11.67 -4.18 0.86
CA LEU A 45 -10.61 -3.56 1.65
C LEU A 45 -10.66 -4.03 3.11
N GLY A 46 -11.85 -4.08 3.72
CA GLY A 46 -12.04 -4.61 5.07
C GLY A 46 -11.50 -6.03 5.22
N VAL A 47 -11.72 -6.91 4.23
CA VAL A 47 -11.15 -8.28 4.20
C VAL A 47 -9.62 -8.26 4.12
N ILE A 48 -9.04 -7.36 3.32
CA ILE A 48 -7.57 -7.20 3.23
C ILE A 48 -7.01 -6.73 4.57
N MET A 49 -7.65 -5.76 5.22
CA MET A 49 -7.24 -5.19 6.51
C MET A 49 -7.42 -6.19 7.66
N LEU A 50 -8.51 -6.97 7.64
CA LEU A 50 -8.70 -8.09 8.56
C LEU A 50 -7.60 -9.14 8.41
N SER A 51 -7.29 -9.49 7.16
CA SER A 51 -6.21 -10.44 6.83
C SER A 51 -4.86 -9.97 7.36
N MET A 52 -4.56 -8.68 7.21
CA MET A 52 -3.37 -8.07 7.82
C MET A 52 -3.39 -8.20 9.35
N GLY A 53 -4.50 -7.83 10.00
CA GLY A 53 -4.66 -7.94 11.44
C GLY A 53 -4.38 -9.35 11.97
N MET A 54 -4.92 -10.36 11.28
CA MET A 54 -4.68 -11.78 11.60
C MET A 54 -3.20 -12.18 11.51
N THR A 55 -2.37 -11.45 10.76
CA THR A 55 -0.93 -11.71 10.72
C THR A 55 -0.15 -11.11 11.90
N LEU A 56 -0.70 -10.13 12.62
CA LEU A 56 -0.01 -9.42 13.71
C LEU A 56 0.06 -10.27 15.00
N GLY A 57 1.23 -10.35 15.62
CA GLY A 57 1.44 -11.00 16.91
C GLY A 57 1.90 -10.05 18.01
N PHE A 58 1.84 -10.52 19.27
CA PHE A 58 2.34 -9.74 20.42
C PHE A 58 3.81 -9.34 20.28
N GLU A 59 4.63 -10.21 19.68
CA GLU A 59 6.05 -9.93 19.44
C GLU A 59 6.29 -8.76 18.48
N ASP A 60 5.37 -8.47 17.55
CA ASP A 60 5.48 -7.31 16.65
C ASP A 60 5.33 -6.00 17.43
N PHE A 61 4.37 -5.92 18.36
CA PHE A 61 4.22 -4.78 19.25
C PHE A 61 5.40 -4.63 20.21
N ARG A 62 5.90 -5.74 20.76
CA ARG A 62 7.11 -5.72 21.59
C ARG A 62 8.34 -5.27 20.81
N ARG A 63 8.41 -5.57 19.51
CA ARG A 63 9.48 -5.10 18.62
C ARG A 63 9.45 -3.57 18.47
N VAL A 64 8.29 -2.93 18.46
CA VAL A 64 8.19 -1.45 18.45
C VAL A 64 9.01 -0.82 19.57
N ALA A 65 8.90 -1.35 20.79
CA ALA A 65 9.66 -0.84 21.93
C ALA A 65 11.17 -1.15 21.82
N ARG A 66 11.54 -2.35 21.38
CA ARG A 66 12.96 -2.81 21.33
C ARG A 66 13.75 -2.23 20.16
N GLU A 67 13.12 -2.09 18.99
CA GLU A 67 13.76 -1.65 17.74
C GLU A 67 13.27 -0.27 17.28
N ARG A 68 12.83 0.58 18.22
CA ARG A 68 12.31 1.94 17.94
C ARG A 68 13.24 2.79 17.06
N GLN A 69 14.55 2.61 17.20
CA GLN A 69 15.58 3.31 16.42
C GLN A 69 15.55 2.95 14.93
N ARG A 70 14.97 1.81 14.56
CA ARG A 70 14.81 1.38 13.16
C ARG A 70 13.42 1.68 12.63
N ILE A 71 12.40 1.48 13.48
CA ILE A 71 10.99 1.60 13.09
C ILE A 71 10.58 3.06 12.94
N LEU A 72 10.88 3.92 13.93
CA LEU A 72 10.40 5.30 13.92
C LEU A 72 10.96 6.11 12.74
N PRO A 73 12.28 6.04 12.40
CA PRO A 73 12.77 6.74 11.22
C PRO A 73 12.06 6.29 9.94
N GLY A 74 11.84 4.97 9.76
CA GLY A 74 11.14 4.46 8.58
C GLY A 74 9.69 4.98 8.48
N VAL A 75 8.95 5.01 9.59
CA VAL A 75 7.59 5.56 9.65
C VAL A 75 7.56 7.07 9.43
N LEU A 76 8.55 7.81 9.93
CA LEU A 76 8.69 9.24 9.66
C LEU A 76 8.97 9.49 8.19
N LEU A 77 9.86 8.71 7.57
CA LEU A 77 10.16 8.80 6.14
C LEU A 77 8.92 8.50 5.29
N GLN A 78 8.12 7.51 5.66
CA GLN A 78 6.83 7.20 5.02
C GLN A 78 5.90 8.42 4.95
N TYR A 79 5.68 9.07 6.10
CA TYR A 79 4.76 10.22 6.20
C TYR A 79 5.39 11.57 5.84
N THR A 80 6.62 11.59 5.34
CA THR A 80 7.29 12.80 4.85
C THR A 80 7.62 12.72 3.38
N ILE A 81 8.34 11.68 2.95
CA ILE A 81 8.77 11.48 1.56
C ILE A 81 7.54 11.35 0.65
N MET A 82 6.64 10.41 0.93
CA MET A 82 5.53 10.14 0.01
C MET A 82 4.59 11.35 -0.13
N PRO A 83 4.09 11.97 0.96
CA PRO A 83 3.24 13.16 0.85
C PRO A 83 3.92 14.32 0.12
N ALA A 84 5.21 14.57 0.40
CA ALA A 84 5.97 15.62 -0.28
C ALA A 84 6.09 15.34 -1.79
N LEU A 85 6.36 14.09 -2.17
CA LEU A 85 6.41 13.67 -3.58
C LEU A 85 5.04 13.78 -4.26
N GLY A 86 3.97 13.31 -3.62
CA GLY A 86 2.62 13.35 -4.17
C GLY A 86 2.17 14.77 -4.47
N TRP A 87 2.40 15.69 -3.53
CA TRP A 87 2.14 17.11 -3.73
C TRP A 87 3.02 17.71 -4.84
N SER A 88 4.33 17.46 -4.80
CA SER A 88 5.29 18.03 -5.76
C SER A 88 5.01 17.55 -7.18
N LEU A 89 4.79 16.25 -7.38
CA LEU A 89 4.51 15.69 -8.71
C LEU A 89 3.15 16.16 -9.25
N GLY A 90 2.14 16.26 -8.40
CA GLY A 90 0.83 16.81 -8.79
C GLY A 90 0.93 18.24 -9.30
N TYR A 91 1.77 19.06 -8.65
CA TYR A 91 2.03 20.44 -9.06
C TYR A 91 2.95 20.54 -10.30
N LEU A 92 4.12 19.90 -10.27
CA LEU A 92 5.14 20.00 -11.34
C LEU A 92 4.65 19.45 -12.68
N LEU A 93 3.83 18.40 -12.66
CA LEU A 93 3.26 17.81 -13.88
C LEU A 93 1.92 18.45 -14.28
N SER A 94 1.47 19.48 -13.55
CA SER A 94 0.23 20.22 -13.80
C SER A 94 -0.96 19.28 -13.98
N LEU A 95 -1.13 18.33 -13.06
CA LEU A 95 -2.24 17.40 -13.12
C LEU A 95 -3.58 18.12 -12.92
N PRO A 96 -4.64 17.73 -13.66
CA PRO A 96 -5.99 18.16 -13.34
C PRO A 96 -6.31 17.94 -11.85
N THR A 97 -7.02 18.89 -11.24
CA THR A 97 -7.27 18.93 -9.79
C THR A 97 -7.71 17.60 -9.18
N PRO A 98 -8.67 16.84 -9.76
CA PRO A 98 -9.06 15.55 -9.20
C PRO A 98 -7.92 14.54 -9.10
N PHE A 99 -7.05 14.49 -10.12
CA PHE A 99 -5.90 13.58 -10.14
C PHE A 99 -4.78 14.04 -9.21
N ALA A 100 -4.52 15.34 -9.13
CA ALA A 100 -3.55 15.89 -8.18
C ALA A 100 -3.96 15.57 -6.73
N VAL A 101 -5.24 15.75 -6.41
CA VAL A 101 -5.79 15.43 -5.08
C VAL A 101 -5.73 13.93 -4.81
N GLY A 102 -6.09 13.09 -5.78
CA GLY A 102 -5.96 11.63 -5.64
C GLY A 102 -4.51 11.17 -5.44
N LEU A 103 -3.55 11.82 -6.12
CA LEU A 103 -2.13 11.54 -5.98
C LEU A 103 -1.61 11.92 -4.57
N VAL A 104 -2.03 13.08 -4.06
CA VAL A 104 -1.74 13.49 -2.68
C VAL A 104 -2.35 12.49 -1.69
N LEU A 105 -3.64 12.14 -1.85
CA LEU A 105 -4.33 11.22 -0.95
C LEU A 105 -3.63 9.86 -0.85
N VAL A 106 -3.30 9.22 -1.98
CA VAL A 106 -2.60 7.93 -1.95
C VAL A 106 -1.20 8.04 -1.35
N SER A 107 -0.52 9.16 -1.56
CA SER A 107 0.80 9.41 -0.98
C SER A 107 0.76 9.67 0.53
N CYS A 108 -0.38 10.09 1.06
CA CYS A 108 -0.64 10.25 2.50
C CYS A 108 -1.08 8.96 3.19
N CYS A 109 -1.43 7.91 2.43
CA CYS A 109 -1.79 6.60 3.00
C CYS A 109 -0.57 5.94 3.70
N PRO A 110 -0.81 4.99 4.63
CA PRO A 110 0.25 4.20 5.24
C PRO A 110 0.89 3.24 4.24
N GLY A 111 1.93 2.52 4.69
CA GLY A 111 2.52 1.43 3.92
C GLY A 111 1.49 0.34 3.57
N GLY A 112 1.62 -0.26 2.39
CA GLY A 112 0.71 -1.27 1.88
C GLY A 112 1.13 -2.68 2.27
N THR A 113 0.18 -3.54 2.66
CA THR A 113 0.45 -4.90 3.17
C THR A 113 1.20 -5.83 2.21
N ALA A 114 1.16 -5.54 0.91
CA ALA A 114 1.95 -6.23 -0.10
C ALA A 114 3.47 -6.04 0.10
N SER A 115 3.90 -4.99 0.81
CA SER A 115 5.29 -4.72 1.18
C SER A 115 5.90 -5.90 1.93
N ASN A 116 5.13 -6.60 2.78
CA ASN A 116 5.61 -7.76 3.54
C ASN A 116 6.03 -8.91 2.62
N VAL A 117 5.26 -9.16 1.56
CA VAL A 117 5.56 -10.18 0.55
C VAL A 117 6.78 -9.75 -0.26
N ILE A 118 6.82 -8.49 -0.70
CA ILE A 118 7.95 -7.96 -1.47
C ILE A 118 9.24 -7.96 -0.64
N SER A 119 9.19 -7.59 0.64
CA SER A 119 10.30 -7.68 1.59
C SER A 119 10.82 -9.10 1.73
N TYR A 120 9.91 -10.09 1.80
CA TYR A 120 10.30 -11.50 1.84
C TYR A 120 11.03 -11.91 0.56
N LEU A 121 10.47 -11.58 -0.62
CA LEU A 121 11.07 -11.90 -1.92
C LEU A 121 12.41 -11.19 -2.13
N ALA A 122 12.53 -9.96 -1.65
CA ALA A 122 13.76 -9.15 -1.71
C ALA A 122 14.86 -9.64 -0.75
N LYS A 123 14.58 -10.64 0.10
CA LYS A 123 15.43 -11.04 1.24
C LYS A 123 15.76 -9.84 2.15
N ALA A 124 14.80 -8.92 2.30
CA ALA A 124 14.88 -7.80 3.21
C ALA A 124 14.46 -8.21 4.65
N ASN A 125 14.47 -7.27 5.59
CA ASN A 125 13.98 -7.55 6.95
C ASN A 125 12.44 -7.53 6.98
N VAL A 126 11.82 -8.70 6.80
CA VAL A 126 10.36 -8.90 6.87
C VAL A 126 9.79 -8.47 8.21
N ALA A 127 10.52 -8.75 9.29
CA ALA A 127 10.10 -8.49 10.65
C ALA A 127 9.98 -6.97 10.91
N LEU A 128 10.91 -6.18 10.35
CA LEU A 128 10.86 -4.73 10.34
C LEU A 128 9.74 -4.20 9.44
N SER A 129 9.56 -4.79 8.24
CA SER A 129 8.49 -4.45 7.28
C SER A 129 7.12 -4.53 7.96
N VAL A 130 6.77 -5.69 8.53
CA VAL A 130 5.49 -5.93 9.21
C VAL A 130 5.26 -4.92 10.33
N THR A 131 6.28 -4.64 11.15
CA THR A 131 6.15 -3.69 12.25
C THR A 131 6.00 -2.25 11.77
N MET A 132 6.73 -1.83 10.73
CA MET A 132 6.59 -0.50 10.12
C MET A 132 5.20 -0.33 9.49
N THR A 133 4.72 -1.32 8.73
CA THR A 133 3.37 -1.28 8.16
C THR A 133 2.33 -1.20 9.27
N ALA A 134 2.44 -2.01 10.32
CA ALA A 134 1.49 -1.97 11.43
C ALA A 134 1.46 -0.59 12.12
N VAL A 135 2.63 -0.03 12.45
CA VAL A 135 2.71 1.29 13.10
C VAL A 135 2.19 2.39 12.18
N SER A 136 2.59 2.40 10.90
CA SER A 136 2.08 3.40 9.95
C SER A 136 0.57 3.28 9.77
N THR A 137 0.02 2.06 9.66
CA THR A 137 -1.42 1.81 9.57
C THR A 137 -2.19 2.30 10.80
N LEU A 138 -1.67 2.09 12.02
CA LEU A 138 -2.30 2.62 13.23
C LEU A 138 -2.30 4.15 13.25
N LEU A 139 -1.22 4.77 12.80
CA LEU A 139 -1.11 6.24 12.68
C LEU A 139 -1.96 6.80 11.53
N ALA A 140 -2.37 5.98 10.56
CA ALA A 140 -3.05 6.41 9.35
C ALA A 140 -4.35 7.16 9.63
N ALA A 141 -5.06 6.80 10.70
CA ALA A 141 -6.30 7.46 11.10
C ALA A 141 -6.10 8.96 11.34
N LEU A 142 -4.93 9.38 11.84
CA LEU A 142 -4.60 10.79 12.05
C LEU A 142 -3.79 11.36 10.90
N MET A 143 -2.74 10.64 10.48
CA MET A 143 -1.80 11.16 9.49
C MET A 143 -2.43 11.33 8.11
N THR A 144 -3.24 10.37 7.65
CA THR A 144 -3.82 10.44 6.29
C THR A 144 -4.77 11.63 6.15
N PRO A 145 -5.75 11.86 7.05
CA PRO A 145 -6.63 13.02 6.95
C PRO A 145 -5.88 14.34 7.12
N THR A 146 -5.00 14.44 8.12
CA THR A 146 -4.28 15.70 8.42
C THR A 146 -3.36 16.10 7.27
N LEU A 147 -2.55 15.17 6.76
CA LEU A 147 -1.65 15.47 5.64
C LEU A 147 -2.42 15.74 4.35
N THR A 148 -3.49 15.01 4.08
CA THR A 148 -4.34 15.25 2.90
C THR A 148 -4.97 16.63 2.97
N ALA A 149 -5.60 17.00 4.10
CA ALA A 149 -6.21 18.31 4.27
C ALA A 149 -5.17 19.44 4.14
N LEU A 150 -3.99 19.26 4.74
CA LEU A 150 -2.90 20.24 4.67
C LEU A 150 -2.39 20.44 3.23
N LEU A 151 -2.15 19.36 2.49
CA LEU A 151 -1.51 19.40 1.17
C LEU A 151 -2.47 19.70 0.03
N VAL A 152 -3.74 19.28 0.14
CA VAL A 152 -4.81 19.63 -0.79
C VAL A 152 -5.22 21.09 -0.59
N GLY A 153 -5.24 21.57 0.66
CA GLY A 153 -5.66 22.91 1.02
C GLY A 153 -7.06 23.22 0.49
N ASN A 154 -7.28 24.44 0.00
CA ASN A 154 -8.59 24.90 -0.48
C ASN A 154 -8.93 24.43 -1.91
N ARG A 155 -8.22 23.44 -2.47
CA ARG A 155 -8.44 23.00 -3.87
C ARG A 155 -9.74 22.21 -4.04
N ILE A 156 -10.16 21.48 -3.01
CA ILE A 156 -11.40 20.72 -2.94
C ILE A 156 -11.85 20.68 -1.48
N ASP A 157 -13.16 20.74 -1.22
CA ASP A 157 -13.71 20.46 0.11
C ASP A 157 -13.43 19.00 0.51
N VAL A 158 -12.56 18.82 1.49
CA VAL A 158 -12.22 17.51 2.04
C VAL A 158 -12.81 17.37 3.43
N SER A 159 -13.67 16.38 3.63
CA SER A 159 -14.13 16.04 4.97
C SER A 159 -13.01 15.34 5.74
N ALA A 160 -12.18 16.10 6.46
CA ALA A 160 -11.14 15.52 7.31
C ALA A 160 -11.73 14.58 8.37
N ALA A 161 -12.91 14.91 8.90
CA ALA A 161 -13.66 14.05 9.81
C ALA A 161 -14.14 12.75 9.12
N GLY A 162 -14.61 12.84 7.87
CA GLY A 162 -14.99 11.66 7.08
C GLY A 162 -13.78 10.76 6.78
N LEU A 163 -12.65 11.33 6.35
CA LEU A 163 -11.41 10.59 6.13
C LEU A 163 -10.94 9.87 7.40
N PHE A 164 -11.05 10.53 8.56
CA PHE A 164 -10.74 9.95 9.86
C PHE A 164 -11.67 8.77 10.17
N LEU A 165 -12.99 8.98 10.08
CA LEU A 165 -14.00 7.96 10.38
C LEU A 165 -13.87 6.74 9.47
N ASP A 166 -13.72 6.95 8.17
CA ASP A 166 -13.54 5.87 7.19
C ASP A 166 -12.25 5.11 7.44
N THR A 167 -11.15 5.79 7.77
CA THR A 167 -9.89 5.12 8.11
C THR A 167 -10.07 4.27 9.38
N VAL A 168 -10.73 4.80 10.41
CA VAL A 168 -10.99 4.03 11.63
C VAL A 168 -11.86 2.80 11.32
N GLN A 169 -12.96 2.98 10.59
CA GLN A 169 -13.94 1.94 10.35
C GLN A 169 -13.45 0.86 9.38
N VAL A 170 -12.79 1.25 8.29
CA VAL A 170 -12.42 0.33 7.21
C VAL A 170 -11.01 -0.25 7.40
N VAL A 171 -10.16 0.40 8.22
CA VAL A 171 -8.79 -0.07 8.45
C VAL A 171 -8.56 -0.46 9.90
N ILE A 172 -8.69 0.48 10.83
CA ILE A 172 -8.28 0.25 12.23
C ILE A 172 -9.11 -0.85 12.87
N LEU A 173 -10.44 -0.80 12.73
CA LEU A 173 -11.34 -1.79 13.31
C LEU A 173 -11.09 -3.20 12.75
N PRO A 174 -11.03 -3.44 11.42
CA PRO A 174 -10.69 -4.75 10.88
C PRO A 174 -9.31 -5.26 11.30
N VAL A 175 -8.28 -4.41 11.32
CA VAL A 175 -6.93 -4.79 11.76
C VAL A 175 -6.95 -5.21 13.24
N ALA A 176 -7.57 -4.40 14.11
CA ALA A 176 -7.68 -4.70 15.53
C ALA A 176 -8.47 -5.99 15.78
N PHE A 177 -9.58 -6.17 15.05
CA PHE A 177 -10.39 -7.39 15.13
C PHE A 177 -9.62 -8.63 14.66
N GLY A 178 -8.87 -8.53 13.55
CA GLY A 178 -8.03 -9.62 13.06
C GLY A 178 -6.94 -10.01 14.06
N ALA A 179 -6.29 -9.02 14.68
CA ALA A 179 -5.28 -9.27 15.72
C ALA A 179 -5.91 -9.92 16.97
N LEU A 180 -7.10 -9.47 17.37
CA LEU A 180 -7.87 -10.07 18.46
C LEU A 180 -8.25 -11.52 18.16
N LEU A 181 -8.72 -11.81 16.94
CA LEU A 181 -9.04 -13.17 16.50
C LEU A 181 -7.82 -14.09 16.58
N LYS A 182 -6.65 -13.62 16.09
CA LYS A 182 -5.41 -14.39 16.17
C LYS A 182 -5.00 -14.67 17.62
N TRP A 183 -5.13 -13.67 18.49
CA TRP A 183 -4.79 -13.81 19.90
C TRP A 183 -5.73 -14.76 20.65
N ARG A 184 -7.04 -14.65 20.42
CA ARG A 184 -8.06 -15.40 21.18
C ARG A 184 -8.37 -16.79 20.61
N PHE A 185 -8.20 -16.96 19.30
CA PHE A 185 -8.56 -18.18 18.57
C PHE A 185 -7.45 -18.61 17.57
N PRO A 186 -6.19 -18.79 18.02
CA PRO A 186 -5.07 -19.12 17.12
C PRO A 186 -5.32 -20.40 16.31
N ARG A 187 -5.99 -21.40 16.90
CA ARG A 187 -6.34 -22.66 16.22
C ARG A 187 -7.25 -22.47 15.00
N VAL A 188 -8.02 -21.38 14.96
CA VAL A 188 -8.88 -21.03 13.81
C VAL A 188 -8.10 -20.22 12.78
N VAL A 189 -7.26 -19.28 13.24
CA VAL A 189 -6.55 -18.34 12.37
C VAL A 189 -5.33 -18.97 11.70
N GLU A 190 -4.52 -19.75 12.42
CA GLU A 190 -3.27 -20.33 11.92
C GLU A 190 -3.44 -21.15 10.63
N PRO A 191 -4.49 -21.98 10.45
CA PRO A 191 -4.75 -22.66 9.18
C PRO A 191 -5.08 -21.73 8.00
N ILE A 192 -5.60 -20.52 8.26
CA ILE A 192 -6.04 -19.54 7.24
C ILE A 192 -4.88 -18.64 6.81
N LEU A 193 -3.91 -18.37 7.70
CA LEU A 193 -2.78 -17.48 7.42
C LEU A 193 -2.02 -17.78 6.11
N PRO A 194 -1.79 -19.04 5.70
CA PRO A 194 -1.09 -19.32 4.46
C PRO A 194 -1.82 -18.84 3.20
N ILE A 195 -3.17 -18.77 3.20
CA ILE A 195 -3.97 -18.34 2.04
C ILE A 195 -4.33 -16.85 2.07
N ALA A 196 -4.29 -16.22 3.25
CA ALA A 196 -4.67 -14.83 3.43
C ALA A 196 -3.95 -13.83 2.49
N PRO A 197 -2.62 -13.95 2.21
CA PRO A 197 -1.95 -13.08 1.24
C PRO A 197 -2.50 -13.20 -0.18
N LEU A 198 -2.86 -14.41 -0.62
CA LEU A 198 -3.43 -14.63 -1.95
C LEU A 198 -4.82 -13.99 -2.05
N VAL A 199 -5.67 -14.16 -1.03
CA VAL A 199 -6.98 -13.52 -0.98
C VAL A 199 -6.85 -12.01 -1.04
N ALA A 200 -5.87 -11.44 -0.32
CA ALA A 200 -5.60 -10.01 -0.37
C ALA A 200 -5.18 -9.53 -1.77
N VAL A 201 -4.25 -10.25 -2.42
CA VAL A 201 -3.78 -9.97 -3.78
C VAL A 201 -4.92 -10.02 -4.81
N LEU A 202 -5.78 -11.04 -4.75
CA LEU A 202 -6.89 -11.16 -5.69
C LEU A 202 -7.95 -10.08 -5.44
N THR A 203 -8.26 -9.79 -4.17
CA THR A 203 -9.23 -8.75 -3.81
C THR A 203 -8.75 -7.36 -4.24
N ILE A 204 -7.49 -7.00 -3.99
CA ILE A 204 -6.97 -5.70 -4.42
C ILE A 204 -6.89 -5.60 -5.95
N THR A 205 -6.57 -6.71 -6.64
CA THR A 205 -6.60 -6.77 -8.11
C THR A 205 -8.00 -6.45 -8.64
N LEU A 206 -9.04 -6.99 -8.01
CA LEU A 206 -10.43 -6.72 -8.39
C LEU A 206 -10.84 -5.26 -8.11
N ILE A 207 -10.43 -4.68 -6.97
CA ILE A 207 -10.63 -3.26 -6.67
C ILE A 207 -9.99 -2.38 -7.76
N VAL A 208 -8.73 -2.66 -8.11
CA VAL A 208 -7.98 -1.90 -9.12
C VAL A 208 -8.66 -2.00 -10.48
N ALA A 209 -8.97 -3.23 -10.92
CA ALA A 209 -9.62 -3.46 -12.21
C ALA A 209 -10.99 -2.75 -12.28
N SER A 210 -11.78 -2.78 -11.22
CA SER A 210 -13.06 -2.06 -11.17
C SER A 210 -12.89 -0.54 -11.29
N VAL A 211 -11.96 0.06 -10.54
CA VAL A 211 -11.73 1.51 -10.56
C VAL A 211 -11.15 1.96 -11.90
N VAL A 212 -10.21 1.21 -12.46
CA VAL A 212 -9.63 1.47 -13.78
C VAL A 212 -10.69 1.36 -14.88
N GLY A 213 -11.52 0.32 -14.84
CA GLY A 213 -12.61 0.15 -15.81
C GLY A 213 -13.64 1.29 -15.72
N ALA A 214 -14.03 1.68 -14.51
CA ALA A 214 -14.97 2.78 -14.29
C ALA A 214 -14.41 4.15 -14.71
N GLY A 215 -13.09 4.35 -14.61
CA GLY A 215 -12.39 5.58 -14.97
C GLY A 215 -11.74 5.57 -16.35
N ARG A 216 -12.07 4.60 -17.22
CA ARG A 216 -11.36 4.34 -18.47
C ARG A 216 -11.18 5.57 -19.34
N GLU A 217 -12.26 6.29 -19.65
CA GLU A 217 -12.23 7.43 -20.56
C GLU A 217 -11.30 8.53 -20.03
N GLN A 218 -11.39 8.82 -18.74
CA GLN A 218 -10.60 9.87 -18.10
C GLN A 218 -9.13 9.45 -17.91
N ILE A 219 -8.85 8.15 -17.74
CA ILE A 219 -7.48 7.63 -17.76
C ILE A 219 -6.86 7.83 -19.15
N LEU A 220 -7.60 7.53 -20.22
CA LEU A 220 -7.14 7.71 -21.59
C LEU A 220 -6.92 9.19 -21.93
N GLU A 221 -7.80 10.07 -21.43
CA GLU A 221 -7.69 11.53 -21.62
C GLU A 221 -6.55 12.16 -20.80
N ALA A 222 -6.44 11.83 -19.50
CA ALA A 222 -5.34 12.28 -18.63
C ALA A 222 -3.98 11.78 -19.13
N GLY A 223 -4.00 10.62 -19.79
CA GLY A 223 -2.93 10.07 -20.60
C GLY A 223 -1.62 9.88 -19.84
N VAL A 224 -0.52 10.15 -20.56
CA VAL A 224 0.84 9.89 -20.10
C VAL A 224 1.21 10.68 -18.84
N ARG A 225 0.67 11.89 -18.64
CA ARG A 225 1.02 12.73 -17.48
C ARG A 225 0.64 12.08 -16.16
N LEU A 226 -0.57 11.51 -16.08
CA LEU A 226 -1.03 10.79 -14.90
C LEU A 226 -0.18 9.55 -14.63
N LEU A 227 0.14 8.77 -15.67
CA LEU A 227 1.00 7.60 -15.54
C LEU A 227 2.41 7.98 -15.07
N VAL A 228 3.02 9.01 -15.66
CA VAL A 228 4.34 9.52 -15.24
C VAL A 228 4.31 10.00 -13.80
N ALA A 229 3.25 10.68 -13.37
CA ALA A 229 3.12 11.15 -11.99
C ALA A 229 3.03 9.99 -10.99
N VAL A 230 2.19 8.99 -11.26
CA VAL A 230 1.99 7.86 -10.35
C VAL A 230 3.20 6.93 -10.34
N PHE A 231 3.75 6.57 -11.50
CA PHE A 231 4.98 5.77 -11.55
C PHE A 231 6.17 6.52 -10.97
N GLY A 232 6.27 7.83 -11.23
CA GLY A 232 7.28 8.71 -10.64
C GLY A 232 7.16 8.76 -9.13
N LEU A 233 5.95 8.87 -8.57
CA LEU A 233 5.71 8.87 -7.13
C LEU A 233 6.31 7.63 -6.47
N HIS A 234 6.01 6.44 -6.98
CA HIS A 234 6.53 5.21 -6.39
C HIS A 234 8.01 5.02 -6.67
N LEU A 235 8.49 5.28 -7.89
CA LEU A 235 9.90 5.14 -8.22
C LEU A 235 10.78 6.03 -7.32
N LEU A 236 10.38 7.29 -7.15
CA LEU A 236 11.04 8.23 -6.25
C LEU A 236 10.83 7.86 -4.77
N GLY A 237 9.67 7.31 -4.41
CA GLY A 237 9.41 6.78 -3.07
C GLY A 237 10.35 5.63 -2.69
N PHE A 238 10.55 4.67 -3.59
CA PHE A 238 11.55 3.60 -3.43
C PHE A 238 12.98 4.16 -3.36
N LEU A 239 13.32 5.07 -4.28
CA LEU A 239 14.66 5.67 -4.34
C LEU A 239 15.00 6.48 -3.08
N PHE A 240 14.17 7.46 -2.73
CA PHE A 240 14.41 8.31 -1.57
C PHE A 240 14.19 7.55 -0.25
N GLY A 241 13.25 6.60 -0.21
CA GLY A 241 13.12 5.68 0.92
C GLY A 241 14.39 4.87 1.16
N TYR A 242 15.02 4.36 0.10
CA TYR A 242 16.31 3.68 0.19
C TYR A 242 17.43 4.63 0.65
N LEU A 243 17.59 5.77 -0.01
CA LEU A 243 18.67 6.72 0.29
C LEU A 243 18.57 7.28 1.71
N ALA A 244 17.38 7.77 2.09
CA ALA A 244 17.16 8.31 3.43
C ALA A 244 17.18 7.20 4.50
N GLY A 245 16.63 6.02 4.20
CA GLY A 245 16.72 4.86 5.08
C GLY A 245 18.16 4.41 5.31
N LYS A 246 19.00 4.41 4.26
CA LYS A 246 20.43 4.10 4.35
C LYS A 246 21.16 5.14 5.19
N ALA A 247 20.90 6.42 4.97
CA ALA A 247 21.50 7.51 5.74
C ALA A 247 21.09 7.46 7.22
N ALA A 248 19.82 7.20 7.52
CA ALA A 248 19.30 7.18 8.88
C ALA A 248 19.68 5.91 9.68
N LEU A 249 19.75 4.75 9.01
CA LEU A 249 19.90 3.45 9.69
C LEU A 249 21.27 2.79 9.50
N GLY A 250 22.07 3.21 8.52
CA GLY A 250 23.40 2.65 8.24
C GLY A 250 23.44 1.19 7.76
N HIS A 251 22.30 0.48 7.74
CA HIS A 251 22.22 -0.94 7.42
C HIS A 251 21.54 -1.20 6.06
N GLU A 252 22.20 -1.98 5.21
CA GLU A 252 21.72 -2.30 3.86
C GLU A 252 20.34 -2.97 3.84
N ILE A 253 20.17 -4.04 4.61
CA ILE A 253 18.91 -4.79 4.67
C ILE A 253 17.78 -3.90 5.19
N SER A 254 18.06 -3.07 6.20
CA SER A 254 17.06 -2.13 6.73
C SER A 254 16.71 -1.04 5.71
N ALA A 255 17.69 -0.51 4.97
CA ALA A 255 17.44 0.47 3.92
C ALA A 255 16.56 -0.09 2.81
N ARG A 256 16.76 -1.36 2.40
CA ARG A 256 15.86 -2.06 1.46
C ARG A 256 14.45 -2.20 2.02
N THR A 257 14.31 -2.59 3.29
CA THR A 257 12.99 -2.63 3.94
C THR A 257 12.31 -1.27 3.95
N VAL A 258 13.03 -0.20 4.34
CA VAL A 258 12.47 1.16 4.35
C VAL A 258 12.08 1.61 2.93
N ALA A 259 12.89 1.29 1.91
CA ALA A 259 12.56 1.58 0.52
C ALA A 259 11.25 0.92 0.07
N ILE A 260 11.06 -0.36 0.43
CA ILE A 260 9.85 -1.12 0.12
C ILE A 260 8.65 -0.55 0.86
N GLU A 261 8.79 -0.27 2.16
CA GLU A 261 7.70 0.28 2.97
C GLU A 261 7.29 1.67 2.46
N VAL A 262 8.24 2.59 2.28
CA VAL A 262 7.98 3.95 1.80
C VAL A 262 7.44 3.95 0.38
N GLY A 263 7.99 3.12 -0.50
CA GLY A 263 7.61 3.09 -1.91
C GLY A 263 6.26 2.40 -2.18
N MET A 264 5.79 1.52 -1.28
CA MET A 264 4.54 0.78 -1.44
C MET A 264 3.45 1.31 -0.53
N GLN A 265 2.48 2.01 -1.12
CA GLN A 265 1.35 2.59 -0.39
C GLN A 265 0.21 1.58 -0.19
N ASN A 266 -0.61 1.82 0.83
CA ASN A 266 -1.94 1.23 0.93
C ASN A 266 -2.90 1.92 -0.05
N SER A 267 -2.69 1.63 -1.33
CA SER A 267 -3.45 2.14 -2.46
C SER A 267 -4.94 1.79 -2.40
N GLY A 268 -5.28 0.64 -1.80
CA GLY A 268 -6.67 0.24 -1.58
C GLY A 268 -7.40 1.18 -0.63
N LEU A 269 -6.75 1.61 0.46
CA LEU A 269 -7.28 2.65 1.33
C LEU A 269 -7.50 3.95 0.57
N GLY A 270 -6.52 4.37 -0.24
CA GLY A 270 -6.65 5.56 -1.08
C GLY A 270 -7.89 5.53 -1.99
N VAL A 271 -8.25 4.36 -2.54
CA VAL A 271 -9.48 4.19 -3.33
C VAL A 271 -10.73 4.39 -2.49
N VAL A 272 -10.81 3.74 -1.32
CA VAL A 272 -11.98 3.82 -0.44
C VAL A 272 -12.18 5.23 0.07
N LEU A 273 -11.12 5.88 0.56
CA LEU A 273 -11.18 7.26 1.04
C LEU A 273 -11.59 8.23 -0.06
N ALA A 274 -11.04 8.06 -1.28
CA ALA A 274 -11.40 8.89 -2.42
C ALA A 274 -12.90 8.80 -2.73
N ARG A 275 -13.45 7.58 -2.79
CA ARG A 275 -14.86 7.36 -3.13
C ARG A 275 -15.83 7.74 -2.01
N GLY A 276 -15.40 7.66 -0.76
CA GLY A 276 -16.23 8.00 0.40
C GLY A 276 -16.28 9.51 0.70
N ASN A 277 -15.22 10.25 0.40
CA ASN A 277 -15.02 11.61 0.92
C ASN A 277 -14.88 12.70 -0.13
N PHE A 278 -14.84 12.35 -1.42
CA PHE A 278 -14.73 13.31 -2.51
C PHE A 278 -15.88 13.12 -3.49
N ALA A 279 -16.53 14.22 -3.85
CA ALA A 279 -17.65 14.20 -4.80
C ALA A 279 -17.22 13.75 -6.21
N ASN A 280 -15.97 14.03 -6.60
CA ASN A 280 -15.46 13.66 -7.90
C ASN A 280 -14.86 12.23 -7.86
N PRO A 281 -15.44 11.24 -8.58
CA PRO A 281 -14.96 9.86 -8.55
C PRO A 281 -13.56 9.67 -9.15
N LEU A 282 -13.07 10.64 -9.93
CA LEU A 282 -11.75 10.60 -10.55
C LEU A 282 -10.60 10.68 -9.52
N VAL A 283 -10.89 11.17 -8.30
CA VAL A 283 -9.92 11.21 -7.19
C VAL A 283 -9.44 9.79 -6.82
N ALA A 284 -10.21 8.74 -7.11
CA ALA A 284 -9.82 7.36 -6.82
C ALA A 284 -8.84 6.75 -7.84
N ILE A 285 -8.72 7.34 -9.04
CA ILE A 285 -7.94 6.78 -10.14
C ILE A 285 -6.43 6.72 -9.84
N PRO A 286 -5.78 7.78 -9.30
CA PRO A 286 -4.37 7.70 -8.93
C PRO A 286 -4.06 6.56 -7.96
N SER A 287 -4.95 6.32 -6.99
CA SER A 287 -4.85 5.19 -6.04
C SER A 287 -4.93 3.83 -6.74
N ALA A 288 -5.81 3.67 -7.73
CA ALA A 288 -5.88 2.42 -8.48
C ALA A 288 -4.61 2.16 -9.32
N ILE A 289 -4.14 3.17 -10.05
CA ILE A 289 -2.90 3.10 -10.85
C ILE A 289 -1.68 2.90 -9.94
N SER A 290 -1.68 3.50 -8.75
CA SER A 290 -0.64 3.34 -7.72
C SER A 290 -0.39 1.87 -7.44
N THR A 291 -1.45 1.06 -7.29
CA THR A 291 -1.33 -0.39 -7.09
C THR A 291 -0.58 -1.09 -8.21
N VAL A 292 -0.86 -0.72 -9.46
CA VAL A 292 -0.14 -1.23 -10.64
C VAL A 292 1.33 -0.83 -10.57
N ALA A 293 1.61 0.45 -10.35
CA ALA A 293 2.96 0.98 -10.32
C ALA A 293 3.83 0.38 -9.21
N HIS A 294 3.37 0.43 -7.95
CA HIS A 294 4.18 -0.03 -6.82
C HIS A 294 4.33 -1.55 -6.76
N SER A 295 3.36 -2.31 -7.29
CA SER A 295 3.50 -3.78 -7.41
C SER A 295 4.60 -4.15 -8.39
N LEU A 296 4.65 -3.49 -9.55
CA LEU A 296 5.70 -3.72 -10.56
C LEU A 296 7.06 -3.29 -10.05
N ILE A 297 7.18 -2.07 -9.56
CA ILE A 297 8.44 -1.52 -9.05
C ILE A 297 8.93 -2.36 -7.88
N GLY A 298 8.05 -2.71 -6.94
CA GLY A 298 8.39 -3.56 -5.79
C GLY A 298 8.86 -4.95 -6.21
N SER A 299 8.17 -5.61 -7.14
CA SER A 299 8.58 -6.93 -7.63
C SER A 299 9.90 -6.89 -8.40
N LEU A 300 10.15 -5.85 -9.20
CA LEU A 300 11.45 -5.65 -9.87
C LEU A 300 12.57 -5.40 -8.87
N ALA A 301 12.33 -4.56 -7.86
CA ALA A 301 13.29 -4.29 -6.78
C ALA A 301 13.59 -5.55 -5.98
N ALA A 302 12.57 -6.36 -5.66
CA ALA A 302 12.76 -7.65 -5.00
C ALA A 302 13.57 -8.63 -5.86
N ALA A 303 13.27 -8.74 -7.16
CA ALA A 303 14.02 -9.59 -8.08
C ALA A 303 15.49 -9.15 -8.16
N TRP A 304 15.77 -7.85 -8.19
CA TRP A 304 17.13 -7.30 -8.15
C TRP A 304 17.84 -7.63 -6.84
N TRP A 305 17.25 -7.27 -5.69
CA TRP A 305 17.88 -7.44 -4.39
C TRP A 305 18.06 -8.90 -3.98
N SER A 306 17.16 -9.80 -4.40
CA SER A 306 17.26 -11.23 -4.12
C SER A 306 18.52 -11.90 -4.70
N ARG A 307 19.09 -11.29 -5.76
CA ARG A 307 20.34 -11.71 -6.42
C ARG A 307 21.58 -11.20 -5.70
N SER A 308 21.47 -10.06 -5.01
CA SER A 308 22.57 -9.48 -4.24
C SER A 308 22.67 -10.12 -2.85
N THR A 309 23.76 -10.82 -2.57
CA THR A 309 24.13 -11.30 -1.22
C THR A 309 24.50 -10.11 -0.34
N ALA A 310 23.51 -9.38 0.17
CA ALA A 310 23.79 -8.39 1.21
C ALA A 310 24.10 -9.16 2.50
N ASP A 311 25.34 -8.99 2.99
CA ASP A 311 25.95 -9.69 4.12
C ASP A 311 24.98 -9.88 5.30
N ALA A 312 24.89 -11.14 5.75
CA ALA A 312 24.32 -11.46 7.04
C ALA A 312 25.08 -10.68 8.13
N PRO A 313 24.40 -10.14 9.16
CA PRO A 313 25.09 -9.42 10.22
C PRO A 313 26.17 -10.31 10.84
N ARG A 314 27.42 -9.84 10.85
CA ARG A 314 28.48 -10.43 11.68
C ARG A 314 27.98 -10.39 13.11
N LYS A 315 27.77 -11.57 13.70
CA LYS A 315 27.62 -11.71 15.14
C LYS A 315 28.84 -11.07 15.79
N ILE A 316 28.62 -10.02 16.58
CA ILE A 316 29.55 -9.60 17.64
C ILE A 316 28.97 -10.17 18.93
#